data_AF-A0A1B6IKS8-F1
#
_entry.id   AF-A0A1B6IKS8-F1
#
_cell.length_a   1.000
_cell.length_b   1.000
_cell.length_c   1.000
_cell.angle_alpha   90.00
_cell.angle_beta   90.00
_cell.angle_gamma   90.00
#
_symmetry.space_group_name_H-M   'P 1'
#
loop_
_entity.id
_entity.type
_entity.pdbx_description
1 polymer ?
#
loop_
_entity_poly.entity_id
_entity_poly.type
_entity_poly.pdbx_seq_one_letter_code
_entity_poly.pdbx_strand_id
1 'polypeptide(L)'
;SKMRHEKEMSITDLEPDTFKNFLVFLYGHDNTSSLQLEAAVSLLCAAEKYDVEDLKSRLDDVITPQVTVDNVFVVLQNALVCENAPKLWETVNEIIQYRTEQVFSHTEFPKVSPEVLLHIVQQESLSVPEIDVWRAALNWATHQGKYCIS
;
A
#
# COMPACT_ATOMS: atom_id res chain seq x y z
N SER A 1 -17.12 -42.72 -10.53
CA SER A 1 -16.71 -41.42 -9.96
C SER A 1 -16.10 -40.58 -11.07
N LYS A 2 -16.82 -39.60 -11.64
CA LYS A 2 -16.28 -38.70 -12.68
C LYS A 2 -15.78 -37.44 -11.96
N MET A 3 -14.47 -37.34 -11.74
CA MET A 3 -13.83 -36.06 -11.45
C MET A 3 -13.97 -35.18 -12.70
N ARG A 4 -14.84 -34.17 -12.63
CA ARG A 4 -14.84 -33.09 -13.63
C ARG A 4 -13.51 -32.37 -13.45
N HIS A 5 -12.63 -32.43 -14.45
CA HIS A 5 -11.56 -31.43 -14.55
C HIS A 5 -12.28 -30.14 -14.95
N GLU A 6 -12.42 -29.21 -14.01
CA GLU A 6 -12.74 -27.84 -14.36
C GLU A 6 -11.54 -27.32 -15.14
N LYS A 7 -11.70 -27.25 -16.47
CA LYS A 7 -10.62 -26.94 -17.42
C LYS A 7 -10.26 -25.45 -17.39
N GLU A 8 -11.04 -24.67 -16.66
CA GLU A 8 -10.96 -23.22 -16.56
C GLU A 8 -11.03 -22.86 -15.07
N MET A 9 -10.02 -22.14 -14.57
CA MET A 9 -10.05 -21.49 -13.27
C MET A 9 -10.29 -20.01 -13.51
N SER A 10 -11.34 -19.46 -12.89
CA SER A 10 -11.63 -18.03 -12.96
C SER A 10 -10.89 -17.32 -11.83
N ILE A 11 -10.05 -16.35 -12.19
CA ILE A 11 -9.41 -15.43 -11.25
C ILE A 11 -10.13 -14.08 -11.42
N THR A 12 -10.96 -13.73 -10.44
CA THR A 12 -11.74 -12.48 -10.44
C THR A 12 -11.09 -11.35 -9.66
N ASP A 13 -10.03 -11.68 -8.92
CA ASP A 13 -9.52 -10.82 -7.86
C ASP A 13 -8.22 -10.10 -8.23
N LEU A 14 -7.82 -10.20 -9.50
CA LEU A 14 -6.65 -9.52 -10.04
C LEU A 14 -7.05 -8.70 -11.26
N GLU A 15 -6.56 -7.46 -11.30
CA GLU A 15 -6.58 -6.66 -12.50
C GLU A 15 -5.81 -7.37 -13.64
N PRO A 16 -6.24 -7.24 -14.90
CA PRO A 16 -5.66 -7.96 -16.03
C PRO A 16 -4.14 -7.78 -16.16
N ASP A 17 -3.63 -6.57 -15.94
CA ASP A 17 -2.21 -6.26 -16.04
C ASP A 17 -1.40 -6.89 -14.90
N THR A 18 -1.93 -6.87 -13.67
CA THR A 18 -1.33 -7.55 -12.51
C THR A 18 -1.26 -9.05 -12.76
N PHE A 19 -2.35 -9.65 -13.25
CA PHE A 19 -2.39 -11.08 -13.57
C PHE A 19 -1.39 -11.45 -14.67
N LYS A 20 -1.26 -10.61 -15.70
CA LYS A 20 -0.28 -10.81 -16.77
C LYS A 20 1.15 -10.79 -16.23
N ASN A 21 1.52 -9.80 -15.42
CA ASN A 21 2.85 -9.73 -14.82
C ASN A 21 3.12 -10.93 -13.89
N PHE A 22 2.11 -11.35 -13.14
CA PHE A 22 2.18 -12.53 -12.29
C PHE A 22 2.47 -13.80 -13.09
N LEU A 23 1.77 -14.03 -14.21
CA LEU A 23 2.07 -15.15 -15.11
C LEU A 23 3.47 -15.05 -15.71
N VAL A 24 3.87 -13.87 -16.21
CA VAL A 24 5.21 -13.66 -16.81
C VAL A 24 6.31 -14.11 -15.85
N PHE A 25 6.19 -13.76 -14.57
CA PHE A 25 7.10 -14.23 -13.53
C PHE A 25 7.07 -15.75 -13.35
N LEU A 26 5.88 -16.36 -13.24
CA LEU A 26 5.73 -17.82 -13.09
C LEU A 26 6.28 -18.63 -14.26
N TYR A 27 6.26 -18.07 -15.47
CA TYR A 27 6.89 -18.67 -16.66
C TYR A 27 8.41 -18.45 -16.72
N GLY A 28 9.02 -17.87 -15.68
CA GLY A 28 10.46 -17.75 -15.50
C GLY A 28 11.06 -16.45 -16.02
N HIS A 29 10.25 -15.43 -16.33
CA HIS A 29 10.74 -14.12 -16.73
C HIS A 29 10.55 -13.08 -15.63
N ASP A 30 11.66 -12.57 -15.09
CA ASP A 30 11.62 -11.51 -14.08
C ASP A 30 11.70 -10.13 -14.73
N ASN A 31 10.57 -9.42 -14.77
CA ASN A 31 10.47 -8.03 -15.22
C ASN A 31 10.14 -7.05 -14.07
N THR A 32 10.20 -7.51 -12.82
CA THR A 32 9.75 -6.77 -11.63
C THR A 32 10.44 -5.41 -11.48
N SER A 33 11.73 -5.32 -11.82
CA SER A 33 12.52 -4.07 -11.71
C SER A 33 12.11 -2.97 -12.69
N SER A 34 11.30 -3.29 -13.70
CA SER A 34 10.78 -2.30 -14.67
C SER A 34 9.37 -1.80 -14.36
N LEU A 35 8.74 -2.35 -13.31
CA LEU A 35 7.41 -1.96 -12.89
C LEU A 35 7.43 -0.59 -12.23
N GLN A 36 6.38 0.19 -12.47
CA GLN A 36 6.06 1.36 -11.66
C GLN A 36 5.62 0.91 -10.27
N LEU A 37 5.79 1.78 -9.27
CA LEU A 37 5.53 1.47 -7.86
C LEU A 37 4.12 0.91 -7.63
N GLU A 38 3.09 1.50 -8.21
CA GLU A 38 1.69 1.07 -8.04
C GLU A 38 1.47 -0.34 -8.61
N ALA A 39 2.07 -0.62 -9.77
CA ALA A 39 2.01 -1.94 -10.39
C ALA A 39 2.79 -2.99 -9.59
N ALA A 40 3.95 -2.60 -9.03
CA ALA A 40 4.75 -3.46 -8.16
C ALA A 40 4.01 -3.81 -6.87
N VAL A 41 3.37 -2.83 -6.21
CA VAL A 41 2.56 -3.06 -5.00
C VAL A 41 1.36 -3.95 -5.31
N SER A 42 0.66 -3.71 -6.42
CA SER A 42 -0.47 -4.57 -6.84
C SER A 42 -0.02 -6.01 -7.08
N LEU A 43 1.16 -6.18 -7.70
CA LEU A 43 1.75 -7.50 -7.92
C LEU A 43 2.21 -8.16 -6.62
N LEU A 44 2.66 -7.39 -5.63
CA LEU A 44 3.02 -7.91 -4.31
C LEU A 44 1.79 -8.49 -3.61
N CYS A 45 0.65 -7.80 -3.68
CA CYS A 45 -0.61 -8.31 -3.14
C CYS A 45 -1.06 -9.61 -3.81
N ALA A 46 -0.84 -9.73 -5.13
CA ALA A 46 -1.05 -10.99 -5.82
C ALA A 46 -0.09 -12.08 -5.31
N ALA A 47 1.19 -11.78 -5.20
CA ALA A 47 2.20 -12.71 -4.70
C ALA A 47 1.90 -13.20 -3.28
N GLU A 48 1.39 -12.32 -2.43
CA GLU A 48 0.95 -12.63 -1.07
C GLU A 48 -0.29 -13.51 -1.05
N LYS A 49 -1.30 -13.18 -1.87
CA LYS A 49 -2.52 -13.97 -1.98
C LYS A 49 -2.31 -15.39 -2.50
N TYR A 50 -1.41 -15.55 -3.48
CA TYR A 50 -1.13 -16.83 -4.12
C TYR A 50 0.13 -17.52 -3.58
N ASP A 51 0.73 -16.97 -2.53
CA ASP A 51 1.85 -17.52 -1.78
C ASP A 51 3.11 -17.82 -2.62
N VAL A 52 3.52 -16.87 -3.46
CA VAL A 52 4.71 -16.99 -4.33
C VAL A 52 5.90 -16.26 -3.72
N GLU A 53 6.60 -16.93 -2.79
CA GLU A 53 7.67 -16.32 -1.98
C GLU A 53 8.80 -15.65 -2.77
N ASP A 54 9.29 -16.29 -3.84
CA ASP A 54 10.36 -15.70 -4.67
C ASP A 54 9.93 -14.35 -5.29
N LEU A 55 8.65 -14.21 -5.63
CA LEU A 55 8.09 -12.97 -6.17
C LEU A 55 7.94 -11.91 -5.06
N LYS A 56 7.48 -12.30 -3.86
CA LYS A 56 7.39 -11.39 -2.71
C LYS A 56 8.75 -10.78 -2.39
N SER A 57 9.78 -11.61 -2.25
CA SER A 57 11.14 -11.16 -1.96
C SER A 57 11.68 -10.20 -3.03
N ARG A 58 11.42 -10.48 -4.31
CA ARG A 58 11.85 -9.60 -5.41
C ARG A 58 11.14 -8.26 -5.37
N LEU A 59 9.83 -8.27 -5.13
CA LEU A 59 9.03 -7.05 -5.08
C LEU A 59 9.37 -6.19 -3.87
N ASP A 60 9.65 -6.79 -2.72
CA ASP A 60 10.12 -6.05 -1.56
C ASP A 60 11.39 -5.26 -1.87
N ASP A 61 12.35 -5.87 -2.56
CA ASP A 61 13.61 -5.21 -2.95
C ASP A 61 13.40 -4.08 -3.97
N VAL A 62 12.36 -4.20 -4.82
CA VAL A 62 11.99 -3.17 -5.80
C VAL A 62 11.20 -2.03 -5.15
N ILE A 63 10.25 -2.34 -4.27
CA ILE A 63 9.29 -1.40 -3.70
C ILE A 63 9.91 -0.57 -2.58
N THR A 64 10.57 -1.21 -1.61
CA THR A 64 11.14 -0.56 -0.41
C THR A 64 11.92 0.72 -0.70
N PRO A 65 12.90 0.74 -1.64
CA PRO A 65 13.68 1.95 -1.90
C PRO A 65 12.91 3.09 -2.59
N GLN A 66 11.72 2.81 -3.13
CA GLN A 66 10.89 3.79 -3.83
C GLN A 66 9.86 4.45 -2.92
N VAL A 67 9.60 3.91 -1.72
CA VAL A 67 8.62 4.48 -0.78
C VAL A 67 9.24 5.72 -0.12
N THR A 68 8.56 6.86 -0.26
CA THR A 68 8.98 8.14 0.29
C THR A 68 7.80 8.86 0.92
N VAL A 69 8.06 9.99 1.60
CA VAL A 69 6.98 10.83 2.16
C VAL A 69 6.01 11.32 1.08
N ASP A 70 6.48 11.52 -0.16
CA ASP A 70 5.68 12.07 -1.25
C ASP A 70 4.61 11.08 -1.77
N ASN A 71 4.88 9.78 -1.66
CA ASN A 71 3.99 8.72 -2.15
C ASN A 71 3.40 7.83 -1.03
N VAL A 72 3.79 8.04 0.23
CA VAL A 72 3.40 7.18 1.37
C VAL A 72 1.90 7.03 1.51
N PHE A 73 1.10 8.06 1.23
CA PHE A 73 -0.37 7.98 1.36
C PHE A 73 -0.99 7.05 0.33
N VAL A 74 -0.50 7.09 -0.91
CA VAL A 74 -0.98 6.22 -2.00
C VAL A 74 -0.55 4.78 -1.73
N VAL A 75 0.71 4.59 -1.33
CA VAL A 75 1.25 3.28 -0.96
C VAL A 75 0.46 2.68 0.21
N LEU A 76 0.18 3.46 1.25
CA LEU A 76 -0.60 3.02 2.40
C LEU A 76 -2.04 2.67 2.03
N GLN A 77 -2.70 3.47 1.17
CA GLN A 77 -4.04 3.15 0.68
C GLN A 77 -4.07 1.80 -0.05
N ASN A 78 -3.06 1.53 -0.88
CA ASN A 78 -2.94 0.25 -1.58
C ASN A 78 -2.58 -0.90 -0.62
N ALA A 79 -1.70 -0.65 0.37
CA ALA A 79 -1.33 -1.62 1.39
C ALA A 79 -2.51 -2.01 2.27
N LEU A 80 -3.44 -1.09 2.57
CA LEU A 80 -4.67 -1.40 3.31
C LEU A 80 -5.59 -2.38 2.57
N VAL A 81 -5.56 -2.39 1.24
CA VAL A 81 -6.26 -3.40 0.42
C VAL A 81 -5.51 -4.74 0.44
N CYS A 82 -4.22 -4.69 0.72
CA CYS A 82 -3.27 -5.78 0.78
C CYS A 82 -3.17 -6.32 2.22
N GLU A 83 -4.04 -7.27 2.59
CA GLU A 83 -4.11 -7.76 3.98
C GLU A 83 -2.78 -8.32 4.53
N ASN A 84 -1.88 -8.80 3.67
CA ASN A 84 -0.59 -9.38 4.06
C ASN A 84 0.54 -8.81 3.19
N ALA A 85 1.38 -7.92 3.74
CA ALA A 85 2.59 -7.39 3.08
C ALA A 85 3.57 -6.79 4.13
N PRO A 86 4.19 -7.62 4.99
CA PRO A 86 4.82 -7.16 6.23
C PRO A 86 5.96 -6.16 6.02
N LYS A 87 6.84 -6.37 5.01
CA LYS A 87 7.98 -5.48 4.74
C LYS A 87 7.56 -4.13 4.17
N LEU A 88 6.48 -4.11 3.38
CA LEU A 88 5.85 -2.87 2.93
C LEU A 88 5.29 -2.08 4.12
N TRP A 89 4.55 -2.77 5.01
CA TRP A 89 4.00 -2.17 6.22
C TRP A 89 5.08 -1.60 7.14
N GLU A 90 6.17 -2.34 7.35
CA GLU A 90 7.33 -1.87 8.11
C GLU A 90 7.89 -0.57 7.52
N THR A 91 8.17 -0.55 6.21
CA THR A 91 8.72 0.63 5.52
C THR A 91 7.79 1.85 5.62
N VAL A 92 6.50 1.65 5.41
CA VAL A 92 5.49 2.71 5.50
C VAL A 92 5.40 3.24 6.94
N ASN A 93 5.37 2.35 7.93
CA ASN A 93 5.31 2.74 9.33
C ASN A 93 6.57 3.51 9.74
N GLU A 94 7.76 3.06 9.35
CA GLU A 94 9.01 3.79 9.64
C GLU A 94 8.95 5.24 9.11
N ILE A 95 8.47 5.44 7.89
CA ILE A 95 8.31 6.79 7.34
C ILE A 95 7.33 7.61 8.18
N ILE A 96 6.18 7.04 8.54
CA ILE A 96 5.15 7.73 9.34
C ILE A 96 5.69 8.09 10.73
N GLN A 97 6.37 7.15 11.39
CA GLN A 97 6.83 7.28 12.76
C GLN A 97 8.04 8.22 12.88
N TYR A 98 8.99 8.16 11.94
CA TYR A 98 10.23 8.96 12.00
C TYR A 98 10.11 10.30 11.28
N ARG A 99 9.28 10.41 10.23
CA ARG A 99 9.11 11.65 9.44
C ARG A 99 7.73 12.27 9.63
N THR A 100 7.12 12.11 10.82
CA THR A 100 5.74 12.55 11.10
C THR A 100 5.50 14.02 10.76
N GLU A 101 6.44 14.92 11.06
CA GLU A 101 6.32 16.34 10.74
C GLU A 101 6.15 16.59 9.22
N GLN A 102 6.92 15.87 8.39
CA GLN A 102 6.81 15.97 6.93
C GLN A 102 5.50 15.36 6.42
N VAL A 103 5.06 14.25 7.03
CA VAL A 103 3.79 13.61 6.72
C VAL A 103 2.62 14.55 7.03
N PHE A 104 2.58 15.18 8.21
CA PHE A 104 1.50 16.09 8.60
C PHE A 104 1.49 17.41 7.82
N SER A 105 2.66 17.89 7.38
CA SER A 105 2.76 19.11 6.57
C SER A 105 2.54 18.87 5.07
N HIS A 106 2.48 17.60 4.63
CA HIS A 106 2.27 17.26 3.22
C HIS A 106 0.91 17.74 2.72
N THR A 107 0.87 18.26 1.49
CA THR A 107 -0.33 18.89 0.92
C THR A 107 -1.50 17.92 0.73
N GLU A 108 -1.20 16.63 0.57
CA GLU A 108 -2.20 15.57 0.40
C GLU A 108 -2.72 15.02 1.72
N PHE A 109 -2.06 15.29 2.87
CA PHE A 109 -2.50 14.75 4.15
C PHE A 109 -3.97 15.08 4.49
N PRO A 110 -4.49 16.31 4.30
CA PRO A 110 -5.90 16.62 4.58
C PRO A 110 -6.92 15.90 3.68
N LYS A 111 -6.45 15.31 2.56
CA LYS A 111 -7.30 14.66 1.54
C LYS A 111 -7.35 13.14 1.68
N VAL A 112 -6.54 12.56 2.57
CA VAL A 112 -6.49 11.11 2.74
C VAL A 112 -7.82 10.56 3.27
N SER A 113 -8.06 9.28 3.01
CA SER A 113 -9.24 8.57 3.50
C SER A 113 -9.22 8.44 5.04
N PRO A 114 -10.39 8.25 5.68
CA PRO A 114 -10.47 8.03 7.12
C PRO A 114 -9.62 6.85 7.61
N GLU A 115 -9.52 5.79 6.81
CA GLU A 115 -8.73 4.59 7.13
C GLU A 115 -7.23 4.91 7.18
N VAL A 116 -6.74 5.68 6.19
CA VAL A 116 -5.35 6.15 6.14
C VAL A 116 -5.04 7.07 7.31
N LEU A 117 -5.94 8.03 7.60
CA LEU A 117 -5.78 8.90 8.76
C LEU A 117 -5.68 8.09 10.05
N LEU A 118 -6.62 7.16 10.26
CA LEU A 118 -6.71 6.35 11.46
C LEU A 118 -5.42 5.57 11.68
N HIS A 119 -4.89 4.93 10.63
CA HIS A 119 -3.62 4.22 10.68
C HIS A 119 -2.46 5.11 11.12
N ILE A 120 -2.38 6.33 10.58
CA ILE A 120 -1.30 7.28 10.89
C ILE A 120 -1.38 7.76 12.34
N VAL A 121 -2.56 8.20 12.79
CA VAL A 121 -2.72 8.82 14.13
C VAL A 121 -2.71 7.80 15.27
N GLN A 122 -2.94 6.51 14.97
CA GLN A 122 -2.93 5.42 15.96
C GLN A 122 -1.57 4.72 16.08
N GLN A 123 -0.52 5.19 15.40
CA GLN A 123 0.82 4.63 15.57
C GLN A 123 1.29 4.73 17.03
N GLU A 124 1.94 3.68 17.52
CA GLU A 124 2.43 3.62 18.90
C GLU A 124 3.48 4.69 19.22
N SER A 125 4.23 5.14 18.21
CA SER A 125 5.29 6.13 18.34
C SER A 125 5.27 7.07 17.15
N LEU A 126 5.15 8.38 17.39
CA LEU A 126 5.27 9.43 16.38
C LEU A 126 6.37 10.41 16.81
N SER A 127 7.15 10.94 15.86
CA SER A 127 8.30 11.81 16.17
C SER A 127 7.93 13.24 16.57
N VAL A 128 6.64 13.50 16.77
CA VAL A 128 6.09 14.82 17.13
C VAL A 128 5.31 14.75 18.46
N PRO A 129 5.18 15.88 19.17
CA PRO A 129 4.31 15.96 20.34
C PRO A 129 2.85 15.59 20.03
N GLU A 130 2.18 14.98 21.01
CA GLU A 130 0.76 14.62 20.93
C GLU A 130 -0.13 15.80 20.49
N ILE A 131 0.17 17.02 20.94
CA ILE A 131 -0.58 18.22 20.55
C ILE A 131 -0.56 18.47 19.03
N ASP A 132 0.51 18.09 18.35
CA ASP A 132 0.64 18.23 16.89
C ASP A 132 -0.13 17.14 16.15
N VAL A 133 -0.23 15.93 16.72
CA VAL A 133 -1.13 14.88 16.24
C VAL A 133 -2.59 15.35 16.31
N TRP A 134 -3.01 15.92 17.45
CA TRP A 134 -4.35 16.51 17.59
C TRP A 134 -4.63 17.62 16.58
N ARG A 135 -3.66 18.51 16.35
CA ARG A 135 -3.78 19.58 15.36
C ARG A 135 -3.90 19.05 13.95
N ALA A 136 -3.11 18.02 13.59
CA ALA A 136 -3.17 17.39 12.28
C ALA A 136 -4.54 16.73 12.05
N ALA A 137 -5.02 15.93 13.01
CA ALA A 137 -6.33 15.30 12.95
C ALA A 137 -7.47 16.33 12.85
N LEU A 138 -7.40 17.42 13.62
CA LEU A 138 -8.36 18.52 13.53
C LEU A 138 -8.32 19.20 12.16
N ASN A 139 -7.14 19.50 11.64
CA ASN A 139 -6.97 20.11 10.32
C ASN A 139 -7.60 19.23 9.23
N TRP A 140 -7.31 17.92 9.24
CA TRP A 140 -7.95 16.95 8.35
C TRP A 140 -9.48 16.99 8.47
N ALA A 141 -10.02 16.91 9.68
CA ALA A 141 -11.48 16.90 9.90
C ALA A 141 -12.15 18.20 9.42
N THR A 142 -11.53 19.36 9.64
CA THR A 142 -12.05 20.64 9.14
C THR A 142 -11.99 20.75 7.62
N HIS A 143 -11.03 20.09 6.97
CA HIS A 143 -10.93 20.04 5.52
C HIS A 143 -12.07 19.20 4.94
N GLN A 144 -12.24 17.97 5.45
CA GLN A 144 -13.33 17.06 5.05
C GLN A 144 -14.71 17.70 5.26
N GLY A 145 -14.90 18.34 6.42
CA GLY A 145 -16.13 19.03 6.75
C GLY A 145 -16.51 20.12 5.75
N LYS A 146 -15.55 20.82 5.11
CA LYS A 146 -15.85 21.84 4.08
C LYS A 146 -16.33 21.25 2.76
N TYR A 147 -15.90 20.04 2.40
CA TYR A 147 -16.32 19.36 1.17
C TYR A 147 -17.64 18.60 1.32
N CYS A 148 -18.09 18.28 2.54
CA CYS A 148 -19.38 17.63 2.76
C CYS A 148 -20.58 18.60 2.74
N ILE A 149 -20.37 19.93 2.79
CA ILE A 149 -21.43 20.95 2.83
C ILE A 149 -21.54 21.78 1.54
N SER A 150 -20.74 21.45 0.52
CA SER A 150 -20.80 22.03 -0.84
C SER A 150 -21.30 21.00 -1.83
#